data_AF-A0A453JBX4-F1
#
_entry.id   AF-A0A453JBX4-F1
#
_cell.length_a   1.000
_cell.length_b   1.000
_cell.length_c   1.000
_cell.angle_alpha   90.00
_cell.angle_beta   90.00
_cell.angle_gamma   90.00
#
_symmetry.space_group_name_H-M   'P 1'
#
loop_
_entity.id
_entity.type
_entity.pdbx_description
1 polymer ?
#
loop_
_entity_poly.entity_id
_entity_poly.type
_entity_poly.pdbx_seq_one_letter_code
_entity_poly.pdbx_strand_id
1 'polypeptide(L)'
;MCYAARHSVIYIRCWLLWNTKREKPFFDKALPHSDPRSFYQLVNVHCAYCTSSYRQTANPELDMQIHYSWFFFPFHRAYLYFFERIAAKLLGEPDFALPFWSWDVPEGMRMPPEFANSSLPLYDPAQNPRHAPPRVVDLDFVDVESNLTDEQQIQHNLKAMYKQVYYLRSRVPFYF
;
A
#
# COMPACT_ATOMS: atom_id res chain seq x y z
N MET A 1 13.80 0.25 11.80
CA MET A 1 12.70 -0.09 10.89
C MET A 1 12.71 0.95 9.77
N CYS A 2 12.74 0.53 8.52
CA CYS A 2 12.90 1.42 7.36
C CYS A 2 11.72 2.42 7.27
N TYR A 3 12.00 3.72 7.40
CA TYR A 3 10.95 4.75 7.42
C TYR A 3 10.17 4.79 6.09
N ALA A 4 10.87 4.59 4.96
CA ALA A 4 10.28 4.49 3.62
C ALA A 4 9.31 3.30 3.45
N ALA A 5 9.53 2.19 4.16
CA ALA A 5 8.64 1.04 4.12
C ALA A 5 7.39 1.21 5.00
N ARG A 6 7.28 2.31 5.77
CA ARG A 6 6.06 2.64 6.52
C ARG A 6 5.05 3.43 5.68
N HIS A 7 5.52 4.25 4.74
CA HIS A 7 4.65 5.10 3.91
C HIS A 7 4.13 4.38 2.64
N SER A 8 4.92 3.48 2.05
CA SER A 8 4.48 2.69 0.88
C SER A 8 3.50 1.56 1.22
N VAL A 9 3.23 1.37 2.51
CA VAL A 9 2.55 0.20 3.08
C VAL A 9 1.19 0.60 3.70
N ILE A 10 0.52 1.57 3.08
CA ILE A 10 -0.90 1.84 3.36
C ILE A 10 -1.78 0.59 3.06
N TYR A 11 -1.25 -0.41 2.34
CA TYR A 11 -2.03 -1.54 1.81
C TYR A 11 -1.79 -2.90 2.47
N ILE A 12 -0.96 -3.00 3.52
CA ILE A 12 -0.52 -4.31 4.02
C ILE A 12 -0.99 -4.56 5.44
N ARG A 13 -2.25 -4.20 5.72
CA ARG A 13 -2.91 -4.57 6.96
C ARG A 13 -4.41 -4.71 6.72
N CYS A 14 -4.86 -5.83 6.13
CA CYS A 14 -6.27 -5.97 5.77
C CYS A 14 -6.82 -7.40 5.80
N TRP A 15 -8.10 -7.48 6.19
CA TRP A 15 -9.03 -8.63 6.22
C TRP A 15 -8.95 -9.58 7.42
N LEU A 16 -9.46 -9.16 8.58
CA LEU A 16 -9.92 -10.08 9.62
C LEU A 16 -10.89 -9.38 10.58
N LEU A 17 -12.05 -8.94 10.10
CA LEU A 17 -13.20 -8.65 10.99
C LEU A 17 -14.58 -8.87 10.37
N TRP A 18 -14.73 -9.03 9.04
CA TRP A 18 -16.07 -9.04 8.45
C TRP A 18 -16.82 -10.38 8.55
N ASN A 19 -16.19 -11.56 8.68
CA ASN A 19 -16.96 -12.81 8.56
C ASN A 19 -16.56 -14.03 9.40
N THR A 20 -15.57 -13.95 10.30
CA THR A 20 -15.26 -15.08 11.17
C THR A 20 -15.06 -14.61 12.60
N LYS A 21 -15.82 -15.20 13.53
CA LYS A 21 -15.56 -15.20 14.97
C LYS A 21 -14.21 -15.90 15.29
N ARG A 22 -13.08 -15.42 14.76
CA ARG A 22 -11.76 -16.00 14.99
C ARG A 22 -10.75 -14.90 15.29
N GLU A 23 -10.35 -14.89 16.55
CA GLU A 23 -9.28 -14.10 17.18
C GLU A 23 -7.88 -14.54 16.70
N LYS A 24 -7.63 -14.64 15.39
CA LYS A 24 -6.29 -14.97 14.90
C LYS A 24 -5.66 -13.73 14.27
N PRO A 25 -5.00 -12.86 15.05
CA PRO A 25 -4.41 -11.66 14.49
C PRO A 25 -3.29 -12.05 13.52
N PHE A 26 -3.58 -12.01 12.22
CA PHE A 26 -2.60 -12.19 11.14
C PHE A 26 -1.43 -11.19 11.25
N PHE A 27 -1.67 -10.06 11.91
CA PHE A 27 -0.75 -8.94 12.00
C PHE A 27 -0.04 -8.76 13.35
N ASP A 28 -0.38 -9.55 14.37
CA ASP A 28 0.35 -9.55 15.64
C ASP A 28 1.27 -10.76 15.73
N LYS A 29 2.56 -10.52 15.45
CA LYS A 29 3.70 -11.12 16.16
C LYS A 29 3.80 -12.65 16.21
N ALA A 30 3.01 -13.40 15.42
CA ALA A 30 2.96 -14.86 15.53
C ALA A 30 4.19 -15.54 14.92
N LEU A 31 4.84 -14.92 13.93
CA LEU A 31 6.06 -15.44 13.32
C LEU A 31 7.30 -14.71 13.86
N PRO A 32 8.40 -15.43 14.18
CA PRO A 32 9.67 -14.82 14.51
C PRO A 32 10.17 -13.91 13.38
N HIS A 33 10.93 -12.86 13.72
CA HIS A 33 11.52 -11.96 12.71
C HIS A 33 12.45 -12.68 11.72
N SER A 34 13.00 -13.83 12.09
CA SER A 34 13.82 -14.65 11.19
C SER A 34 12.99 -15.41 10.14
N ASP A 35 11.69 -15.58 10.34
CA ASP A 35 10.82 -16.21 9.35
C ASP A 35 10.63 -15.26 8.16
N PRO A 36 10.97 -15.67 6.93
CA PRO A 36 10.84 -14.82 5.74
C PRO A 36 9.39 -14.41 5.43
N ARG A 37 8.41 -15.08 6.04
CA ARG A 37 6.97 -14.81 5.89
C ARG A 37 6.44 -13.89 6.99
N SER A 38 7.25 -13.55 7.98
CA SER A 38 6.84 -12.61 9.03
C SER A 38 6.53 -11.24 8.43
N PHE A 39 5.57 -10.52 9.02
CA PHE A 39 5.27 -9.15 8.61
C PHE A 39 6.53 -8.25 8.60
N TYR A 40 7.43 -8.47 9.55
CA TYR A 40 8.72 -7.79 9.62
C TYR A 40 9.55 -8.00 8.34
N GLN A 41 9.69 -9.24 7.88
CA GLN A 41 10.46 -9.54 6.66
C GLN A 41 9.75 -9.08 5.40
N LEU A 42 8.42 -9.20 5.33
CA LEU A 42 7.64 -8.72 4.20
C LEU A 42 7.83 -7.21 4.00
N VAL A 43 7.77 -6.41 5.07
CA VAL A 43 8.07 -4.97 5.02
C VAL A 43 9.54 -4.71 4.62
N ASN A 44 10.48 -5.54 5.06
CA ASN A 44 11.88 -5.41 4.68
C ASN A 44 12.15 -5.72 3.20
N VAL A 45 11.32 -6.54 2.52
CA VAL A 45 11.42 -6.75 1.07
C VAL A 45 11.27 -5.42 0.35
N HIS A 46 10.23 -4.64 0.67
CA HIS A 46 10.07 -3.31 0.09
C HIS A 46 11.27 -2.42 0.42
N CYS A 47 11.75 -2.39 1.67
CA CYS A 47 12.94 -1.59 1.99
C CYS A 47 14.15 -1.99 1.12
N ALA A 48 14.44 -3.29 1.02
CA ALA A 48 15.65 -3.76 0.37
C ALA A 48 15.71 -3.43 -1.13
N TYR A 49 14.57 -3.53 -1.83
CA TYR A 49 14.45 -3.23 -3.27
C TYR A 49 14.26 -1.75 -3.60
N CYS A 50 13.97 -0.90 -2.60
CA CYS A 50 13.57 0.48 -2.80
C CYS A 50 14.49 1.52 -2.16
N THR A 51 15.36 1.12 -1.23
CA THR A 51 16.28 2.03 -0.52
C THR A 51 17.74 1.64 -0.74
N SER A 52 18.10 1.31 -1.98
CA SER A 52 19.50 1.06 -2.38
C SER A 52 20.23 -0.04 -1.59
N SER A 53 19.49 -1.00 -1.00
CA SER A 53 20.13 -2.06 -0.21
C SER A 53 20.75 -3.14 -1.08
N TYR A 54 20.26 -3.30 -2.31
CA TYR A 54 20.85 -4.19 -3.31
C TYR A 54 21.60 -3.41 -4.39
N ARG A 55 22.68 -4.01 -4.89
CA ARG A 55 23.47 -3.53 -6.02
C ARG A 55 23.20 -4.37 -7.26
N GLN A 56 23.37 -3.79 -8.44
CA GLN A 56 23.24 -4.52 -9.69
C GLN A 56 24.44 -5.46 -9.88
N THR A 57 24.18 -6.74 -10.14
CA THR A 57 25.26 -7.75 -10.25
C THR A 57 26.26 -7.42 -11.36
N ALA A 58 25.78 -6.88 -12.49
CA ALA A 58 26.62 -6.48 -13.61
C ALA A 58 27.38 -5.16 -13.38
N ASN A 59 26.91 -4.32 -12.45
CA ASN A 59 27.57 -3.06 -12.11
C ASN A 59 27.34 -2.73 -10.62
N PRO A 60 28.26 -3.17 -9.73
CA PRO A 60 28.11 -2.99 -8.29
C PRO A 60 28.08 -1.53 -7.80
N GLU A 61 28.52 -0.58 -8.62
CA GLU A 61 28.45 0.86 -8.31
C GLU A 61 27.02 1.41 -8.43
N LEU A 62 26.13 0.70 -9.13
CA LEU A 62 24.74 1.08 -9.30
C LEU A 62 23.85 0.40 -8.27
N ASP A 63 23.06 1.22 -7.58
CA ASP A 63 21.98 0.74 -6.74
C ASP A 63 20.87 0.11 -7.58
N MET A 64 20.23 -0.90 -7.03
CA MET A 64 18.96 -1.39 -7.53
C MET A 64 17.83 -0.52 -6.97
N GLN A 65 17.01 0.01 -7.88
CA GLN A 65 15.83 0.81 -7.56
C GLN A 65 14.68 0.36 -8.45
N ILE A 66 13.62 -0.18 -7.82
CA ILE A 66 12.42 -0.60 -8.54
C ILE A 66 11.47 0.56 -8.82
N HIS A 67 11.59 1.68 -8.08
CA HIS A 67 10.83 2.90 -8.33
C HIS A 67 11.34 3.68 -9.54
N TYR A 68 10.51 4.59 -10.05
CA TYR A 68 10.85 5.50 -11.16
C TYR A 68 11.27 4.80 -12.46
N SER A 69 10.87 3.55 -12.63
CA SER A 69 11.15 2.75 -13.81
C SER A 69 9.97 1.85 -14.15
N TRP A 70 10.05 1.18 -15.29
CA TRP A 70 9.09 0.15 -15.69
C TRP A 70 8.97 -1.04 -14.73
N PHE A 71 9.91 -1.21 -13.78
CA PHE A 71 9.87 -2.29 -12.80
C PHE A 71 8.83 -2.06 -11.73
N PHE A 72 8.34 -0.83 -11.58
CA PHE A 72 7.35 -0.45 -10.58
C PHE A 72 6.14 -1.39 -10.56
N PHE A 73 5.41 -1.50 -11.68
CA PHE A 73 4.21 -2.35 -11.73
C PHE A 73 4.48 -3.85 -11.57
N PRO A 74 5.41 -4.49 -12.33
CA PRO A 74 5.64 -5.92 -12.20
C PRO A 74 6.21 -6.32 -10.84
N PHE A 75 7.11 -5.52 -10.25
CA PHE A 75 7.64 -5.78 -8.91
C PHE A 75 6.54 -5.74 -7.85
N HIS A 76 5.74 -4.67 -7.81
CA HIS A 76 4.68 -4.54 -6.82
C HIS A 76 3.57 -5.60 -7.00
N ARG A 77 3.27 -5.99 -8.24
CA ARG A 77 2.35 -7.11 -8.51
C ARG A 77 2.88 -8.43 -7.94
N ALA A 78 4.16 -8.74 -8.15
CA ALA A 78 4.77 -9.94 -7.59
C ALA A 78 4.83 -9.89 -6.06
N TYR A 79 5.18 -8.73 -5.49
CA TYR A 79 5.22 -8.52 -4.05
C TYR A 79 3.85 -8.77 -3.40
N LEU A 80 2.78 -8.18 -3.95
CA LEU A 80 1.41 -8.39 -3.46
C LEU A 80 0.92 -9.82 -3.68
N TYR A 81 1.27 -10.45 -4.80
CA TYR A 81 0.93 -11.85 -5.08
C TYR A 81 1.49 -12.80 -4.01
N PHE A 82 2.77 -12.66 -3.65
CA PHE A 82 3.36 -13.50 -2.60
C PHE A 82 2.82 -13.15 -1.23
N PHE A 83 2.57 -11.86 -0.96
CA PHE A 83 1.93 -11.42 0.28
C PHE A 83 0.57 -12.10 0.50
N GLU A 84 -0.31 -12.04 -0.50
CA GLU A 84 -1.65 -12.64 -0.45
C GLU A 84 -1.59 -14.15 -0.24
N ARG A 85 -0.70 -14.87 -0.95
CA ARG A 85 -0.56 -16.32 -0.80
C ARG A 85 0.01 -16.73 0.56
N ILE A 86 0.95 -15.96 1.09
CA ILE A 86 1.45 -16.17 2.45
C ILE A 86 0.32 -15.95 3.45
N ALA A 87 -0.49 -14.91 3.26
CA ALA A 87 -1.65 -14.63 4.09
C ALA A 87 -2.67 -15.77 4.08
N ALA A 88 -3.11 -16.19 2.89
CA ALA A 88 -3.99 -17.34 2.69
C ALA A 88 -3.49 -18.59 3.43
N LYS A 89 -2.19 -18.89 3.30
CA LYS A 89 -1.59 -20.07 3.94
C LYS A 89 -1.54 -19.98 5.46
N LEU A 90 -1.21 -18.82 6.02
CA LEU A 90 -1.11 -18.61 7.47
C LEU A 90 -2.49 -18.53 8.14
N LEU A 91 -3.48 -17.99 7.44
CA LEU A 91 -4.87 -17.95 7.88
C LEU A 91 -5.55 -19.32 7.78
N GLY A 92 -5.10 -20.17 6.87
CA GLY A 92 -5.79 -21.42 6.51
C GLY A 92 -7.00 -21.19 5.61
N GLU A 93 -7.04 -20.04 4.91
CA GLU A 93 -8.14 -19.59 4.07
C GLU A 93 -7.64 -19.57 2.61
N PRO A 94 -7.84 -20.65 1.82
CA PRO A 94 -7.27 -20.75 0.48
C PRO A 94 -7.85 -19.73 -0.52
N ASP A 95 -9.06 -19.24 -0.25
CA ASP A 95 -9.76 -18.23 -1.06
C ASP A 95 -9.53 -16.80 -0.55
N PHE A 96 -8.59 -16.61 0.38
CA PHE A 96 -8.23 -15.28 0.86
C PHE A 96 -7.77 -14.38 -0.31
N ALA A 97 -8.37 -13.19 -0.38
CA ALA A 97 -7.97 -12.14 -1.29
C ALA A 97 -7.65 -10.87 -0.51
N LEU A 98 -6.56 -10.21 -0.89
CA LEU A 98 -6.17 -8.93 -0.30
C LEU A 98 -7.18 -7.86 -0.77
N PRO A 99 -7.87 -7.14 0.13
CA PRO A 99 -8.70 -6.04 -0.28
C PRO A 99 -7.84 -4.87 -0.75
N PHE A 100 -8.41 -4.05 -1.61
CA PHE A 100 -7.78 -2.82 -2.10
C PHE A 100 -8.55 -1.61 -1.57
N TRP A 101 -7.85 -0.50 -1.37
CA TRP A 101 -8.48 0.78 -1.07
C TRP A 101 -8.98 1.39 -2.38
N SER A 102 -10.30 1.43 -2.57
CA SER A 102 -10.96 1.94 -3.79
C SER A 102 -11.05 3.46 -3.82
N TRP A 103 -9.92 4.15 -3.65
CA TRP A 103 -9.86 5.63 -3.62
C TRP A 103 -10.19 6.30 -4.97
N ASP A 104 -10.42 5.53 -6.02
CA ASP A 104 -10.82 5.99 -7.35
C ASP A 104 -12.34 6.12 -7.53
N VAL A 105 -13.14 5.67 -6.56
CA VAL A 105 -14.60 5.88 -6.50
C VAL A 105 -14.97 6.74 -5.28
N PRO A 106 -15.97 7.65 -5.37
CA PRO A 106 -16.29 8.59 -4.29
C PRO A 106 -16.51 7.94 -2.92
N GLU A 107 -17.16 6.78 -2.87
CA GLU A 107 -17.46 6.03 -1.65
C GLU A 107 -16.20 5.47 -0.98
N GLY A 108 -15.15 5.18 -1.77
CA GLY A 108 -13.88 4.64 -1.30
C GLY A 108 -12.78 5.69 -1.10
N MET A 109 -13.03 6.98 -1.35
CA MET A 109 -12.02 8.04 -1.17
C MET A 109 -11.69 8.34 0.30
N ARG A 110 -12.44 7.81 1.25
CA ARG A 110 -12.08 7.88 2.68
C ARG A 110 -11.28 6.64 3.05
N MET A 111 -10.29 6.80 3.91
CA MET A 111 -9.54 5.67 4.46
C MET A 111 -10.53 4.70 5.14
N PRO A 112 -10.40 3.38 4.95
CA PRO A 112 -11.23 2.43 5.67
C PRO A 112 -11.05 2.61 7.19
N PRO A 113 -12.14 2.67 7.98
CA PRO A 113 -12.09 2.99 9.41
C PRO A 113 -11.25 2.00 10.22
N GLU A 114 -11.04 0.79 9.70
CA GLU A 114 -10.23 -0.24 10.35
C GLU A 114 -8.76 0.17 10.51
N PHE A 115 -8.24 1.03 9.62
CA PHE A 115 -6.88 1.56 9.72
C PHE A 115 -6.74 2.69 10.75
N ALA A 116 -7.85 3.32 11.15
CA ALA A 116 -7.88 4.42 12.11
C ALA A 116 -8.26 3.99 13.54
N ASN A 117 -8.71 2.75 13.71
CA ASN A 117 -9.12 2.23 15.03
C ASN A 117 -7.92 1.62 15.77
N SER A 118 -7.41 2.33 16.79
CA SER A 118 -6.26 1.91 17.60
C SER A 118 -6.41 0.58 18.34
N SER A 119 -7.63 0.05 18.45
CA SER A 119 -7.89 -1.26 19.04
C SER A 119 -7.70 -2.42 18.05
N LEU A 120 -7.55 -2.12 16.76
CA LEU A 120 -7.42 -3.13 15.71
C LEU A 120 -5.95 -3.36 15.34
N PRO A 121 -5.59 -4.60 14.98
CA PRO A 121 -4.25 -4.90 14.46
C PRO A 121 -3.90 -4.15 13.18
N LEU A 122 -4.86 -3.52 12.50
CA LEU A 122 -4.61 -2.82 11.24
C LEU A 122 -4.12 -1.37 11.45
N TYR A 123 -4.27 -0.84 12.66
CA TYR A 123 -3.85 0.51 13.00
C TYR A 123 -2.32 0.66 13.01
N ASP A 124 -1.85 1.78 12.45
CA ASP A 124 -0.46 2.22 12.55
C ASP A 124 -0.40 3.62 13.19
N PRO A 125 0.21 3.78 14.37
CA PRO A 125 0.35 5.09 15.03
C PRO A 125 1.24 6.08 14.27
N ALA A 126 1.99 5.63 13.25
CA ALA A 126 2.81 6.51 12.41
C ALA A 126 2.02 7.26 11.33
N GLN A 127 0.73 6.96 11.15
CA GLN A 127 -0.12 7.67 10.18
C GLN A 127 -0.38 9.12 10.61
N ASN A 128 -0.59 10.02 9.64
CA ASN A 128 -0.98 11.40 9.91
C ASN A 128 -2.43 11.44 10.44
N PRO A 129 -2.67 11.80 11.71
CA PRO A 129 -4.03 11.78 12.27
C PRO A 129 -4.96 12.80 11.61
N ARG A 130 -4.42 13.83 10.92
CA ARG A 130 -5.23 14.81 10.17
C ARG A 130 -5.83 14.24 8.88
N HIS A 131 -5.28 13.12 8.39
CA HIS A 131 -5.75 12.43 7.17
C HIS A 131 -6.54 11.16 7.49
N ALA A 132 -6.81 10.89 8.77
CA ALA A 132 -7.70 9.83 9.20
C ALA A 132 -9.17 10.17 8.83
N PRO A 133 -10.07 9.16 8.77
CA PRO A 133 -11.49 9.40 8.58
C PRO A 133 -12.05 10.43 9.58
N PRO A 134 -12.97 11.32 9.15
CA PRO A 134 -13.75 11.26 7.92
C PRO A 134 -13.11 11.99 6.71
N ARG A 135 -11.82 12.34 6.75
CA ARG A 135 -11.18 13.11 5.66
C ARG A 135 -11.16 12.32 4.35
N VAL A 136 -11.49 13.00 3.25
CA VAL A 136 -11.33 12.50 1.88
C VAL A 136 -9.84 12.58 1.50
N VAL A 137 -9.28 11.50 0.94
CA VAL A 137 -7.89 11.47 0.47
C VAL A 137 -7.64 12.55 -0.57
N ASP A 138 -6.45 13.13 -0.59
CA ASP A 138 -6.02 14.05 -1.64
C ASP A 138 -5.04 13.34 -2.58
N LEU A 139 -5.49 13.02 -3.80
CA LEU A 139 -4.68 12.28 -4.79
C LEU A 139 -3.60 13.13 -5.47
N ASP A 140 -3.62 14.45 -5.26
CA ASP A 140 -2.62 15.40 -5.77
C ASP A 140 -1.91 16.13 -4.62
N PHE A 141 -1.80 15.46 -3.46
CA PHE A 141 -1.20 16.02 -2.25
C PHE A 141 0.29 16.35 -2.45
N VAL A 142 0.66 17.59 -2.15
CA VAL A 142 2.04 18.12 -2.27
C VAL A 142 2.52 18.70 -0.94
N ASP A 143 2.35 17.94 0.14
CA ASP A 143 2.74 18.31 1.52
C ASP A 143 2.06 19.58 2.07
N VAL A 144 0.98 20.04 1.42
CA VAL A 144 0.17 21.19 1.81
C VAL A 144 -1.30 20.81 1.81
N GLU A 145 -2.02 21.14 2.88
CA GLU A 145 -3.45 20.87 2.99
C GLU A 145 -4.25 21.73 2.02
N SER A 146 -5.13 21.09 1.26
CA SER A 146 -6.11 21.79 0.42
C SER A 146 -7.24 22.37 1.28
N ASN A 147 -7.66 23.59 0.98
CA ASN A 147 -8.84 24.22 1.59
C ASN A 147 -10.13 23.91 0.79
N LEU A 148 -10.24 22.67 0.31
CA LEU A 148 -11.39 22.19 -0.46
C LEU A 148 -12.43 21.56 0.46
N THR A 149 -13.71 21.73 0.11
CA THR A 149 -14.78 20.90 0.68
C THR A 149 -14.62 19.44 0.21
N ASP A 150 -15.23 18.50 0.92
CA ASP A 150 -15.20 17.09 0.53
C ASP A 150 -15.70 16.87 -0.90
N GLU A 151 -16.77 17.56 -1.31
CA GLU A 151 -17.30 17.46 -2.68
C GLU A 151 -16.32 18.00 -3.72
N GLN A 152 -15.67 19.13 -3.43
CA GLN A 152 -14.63 19.68 -4.31
C GLN A 152 -13.42 18.76 -4.39
N GLN A 153 -12.99 18.16 -3.27
CA GLN A 153 -11.88 17.22 -3.23
C GLN A 153 -12.20 15.93 -4.01
N ILE A 154 -13.44 15.40 -3.91
CA ILE A 154 -13.88 14.25 -4.71
C ILE A 154 -13.79 14.58 -6.20
N GLN A 155 -14.31 15.73 -6.62
CA GLN A 155 -14.21 16.16 -8.03
C GLN A 155 -12.75 16.36 -8.47
N HIS A 156 -11.89 16.83 -7.58
CA HIS A 156 -10.46 16.98 -7.84
C HIS A 156 -9.79 15.60 -8.04
N ASN A 157 -10.07 14.65 -7.17
CA ASN A 157 -9.57 13.27 -7.25
C ASN A 157 -10.00 12.56 -8.54
N LEU A 158 -11.27 12.69 -8.95
CA LEU A 158 -11.75 12.12 -10.21
C LEU A 158 -11.01 12.69 -11.42
N LYS A 159 -10.74 14.01 -11.43
CA LYS A 159 -9.94 14.66 -12.48
C LYS A 159 -8.49 14.20 -12.45
N ALA A 160 -7.90 14.04 -11.26
CA ALA A 160 -6.55 13.50 -11.11
C ALA A 160 -6.48 12.09 -11.72
N MET A 161 -7.44 11.22 -11.41
CA MET A 161 -7.49 9.88 -11.99
C MET A 161 -7.65 9.85 -13.49
N TYR A 162 -8.56 10.66 -14.03
CA TYR A 162 -8.71 10.81 -15.47
C TYR A 162 -7.40 11.29 -16.13
N LYS A 163 -6.71 12.24 -15.50
CA LYS A 163 -5.43 12.77 -15.99
C LYS A 163 -4.36 11.68 -16.04
N GLN A 164 -4.19 10.92 -14.95
CA GLN A 164 -3.12 9.93 -14.81
C GLN A 164 -3.35 8.69 -15.69
N VAL A 165 -4.59 8.18 -15.76
CA VAL A 165 -4.88 6.91 -16.43
C VAL A 165 -5.16 7.08 -17.92
N TYR A 166 -5.89 8.13 -18.30
CA TYR A 166 -6.35 8.31 -19.69
C TYR A 166 -5.57 9.41 -20.41
N TYR A 167 -5.55 10.62 -19.86
CA TYR A 167 -5.04 11.78 -20.59
C TYR A 167 -3.53 11.69 -20.87
N LEU A 168 -2.71 11.39 -19.86
CA LEU A 168 -1.26 11.27 -20.04
C LEU A 168 -0.89 10.05 -20.90
N ARG A 169 -1.64 8.95 -20.75
CA ARG A 169 -1.46 7.77 -21.60
C ARG A 169 -1.75 8.04 -23.07
N SER A 170 -2.75 8.88 -23.38
CA SER A 170 -3.08 9.22 -24.76
C SER A 170 -2.02 10.09 -25.46
N ARG A 171 -1.11 10.73 -24.68
CA ARG A 171 -0.08 11.65 -25.18
C ARG A 171 1.33 11.08 -25.23
N VAL A 172 1.59 9.95 -24.58
CA VAL A 172 2.90 9.29 -24.60
C VAL A 172 2.75 7.95 -25.33
N PRO A 173 3.17 7.86 -26.60
CA PRO A 173 3.22 6.58 -27.29
C PRO A 173 4.21 5.69 -26.54
N PHE A 174 3.78 4.49 -26.14
CA PHE A 174 4.71 3.44 -25.78
C PHE A 174 5.43 3.02 -27.07
N TYR A 175 6.61 3.59 -27.31
CA TYR A 175 7.56 3.00 -28.25
C TYR A 175 8.19 1.81 -27.52
N PHE A 176 7.66 0.62 -27.80
CA PHE A 176 8.37 -0.63 -27.57
C PHE A 176 9.38 -0.84 -28.71
#